data_AF-A0A6G4AKB3-F1
#
_entry.id   AF-A0A6G4AKB3-F1
#
_cell.length_a   1.000
_cell.length_b   1.000
_cell.length_c   1.000
_cell.angle_alpha   90.00
_cell.angle_beta   90.00
_cell.angle_gamma   90.00
#
_symmetry.space_group_name_H-M   'P 1'
#
loop_
_entity.id
_entity.type
_entity.pdbx_description
1 polymer ?
#
loop_
_entity_poly.entity_id
_entity_poly.type
_entity_poly.pdbx_seq_one_letter_code
_entity_poly.pdbx_strand_id
1 'polypeptide(L)'
;MTGSTPDAEGAVPTTEQQHEIDHYLQTYREMAGFVPPRIQARFDSLGRTNPELLLAQEKVRNLVTYTDVLDQKTVQLILFAVLAVQLRDAAKIHGHAARRAGASWEELQAAINLAYLFGGVSIANHAPSILEGVAELEAKAIAEEGTVR
;
A
#
# COMPACT_ATOMS: atom_id res chain seq x y z
N MET A 1 35.38 1.49 -27.96
CA MET A 1 35.79 1.20 -26.56
C MET A 1 34.52 1.12 -25.73
N THR A 2 34.02 -0.09 -25.53
CA THR A 2 32.83 -0.38 -24.73
C THR A 2 33.25 -0.35 -23.26
N GLY A 3 33.08 0.79 -22.60
CA GLY A 3 33.18 0.87 -21.15
C GLY A 3 31.97 0.17 -20.56
N SER A 4 32.13 -1.10 -20.19
CA SER A 4 31.19 -1.75 -19.27
C SER A 4 31.17 -0.92 -17.99
N THR A 5 30.04 -0.27 -17.72
CA THR A 5 29.73 0.22 -16.38
C THR A 5 29.96 -0.95 -15.41
N PRO A 6 30.78 -0.78 -14.37
CA PRO A 6 30.92 -1.82 -13.37
C PRO A 6 29.51 -2.08 -12.84
N ASP A 7 29.11 -3.35 -12.83
CA ASP A 7 27.92 -3.79 -12.14
C ASP A 7 27.95 -3.15 -10.75
N ALA A 8 27.00 -2.26 -10.47
CA ALA A 8 26.87 -1.67 -9.15
C ALA A 8 26.54 -2.83 -8.21
N GLU A 9 27.57 -3.41 -7.59
CA GLU A 9 27.41 -4.31 -6.45
C GLU A 9 26.53 -3.56 -5.45
N GLY A 10 25.26 -3.95 -5.42
CA GLY A 10 24.28 -3.33 -4.53
C GLY A 10 24.82 -3.38 -3.11
N ALA A 11 24.84 -2.23 -2.44
CA ALA A 11 25.24 -2.18 -1.05
C ALA A 11 24.35 -3.14 -0.25
N VAL A 12 24.96 -4.18 0.33
CA VAL A 12 24.25 -5.07 1.24
C VAL A 12 23.81 -4.23 2.45
N PRO A 13 22.52 -4.24 2.81
CA PRO A 13 22.04 -3.53 4.01
C PRO A 13 22.84 -3.94 5.24
N THR A 14 23.11 -2.98 6.13
CA THR A 14 23.61 -3.33 7.46
C THR A 14 22.58 -4.19 8.20
N THR A 15 23.00 -4.91 9.24
CA THR A 15 22.07 -5.70 10.06
C THR A 15 20.95 -4.84 10.66
N GLU A 16 21.27 -3.63 11.09
CA GLU A 16 20.28 -2.67 11.61
C GLU A 16 19.30 -2.23 10.52
N GLN A 17 19.79 -1.92 9.32
CA GLN A 17 18.94 -1.57 8.18
C GLN A 17 18.04 -2.72 7.78
N GLN A 18 18.55 -3.96 7.77
CA GLN A 18 17.75 -5.14 7.47
C GLN A 18 16.64 -5.35 8.51
N HIS A 19 16.94 -5.17 9.80
CA HIS A 19 15.92 -5.22 10.85
C HIS A 19 14.81 -4.16 10.65
N GLU A 20 15.15 -2.93 10.27
CA GLU A 20 14.15 -1.89 9.98
C GLU A 20 13.34 -2.21 8.72
N ILE A 21 13.98 -2.72 7.67
CA ILE A 21 13.31 -3.19 6.44
C ILE A 21 12.28 -4.26 6.78
N ASP A 22 12.66 -5.26 7.58
CA ASP A 22 11.77 -6.35 8.00
C ASP A 22 10.62 -5.83 8.85
N HIS A 23 10.88 -4.88 9.74
CA HIS A 23 9.86 -4.18 10.53
C HIS A 23 8.84 -3.46 9.64
N TYR A 24 9.27 -2.69 8.64
CA TYR A 24 8.33 -2.00 7.74
C TYR A 24 7.53 -2.98 6.87
N LEU A 25 8.15 -4.06 6.36
CA LEU A 25 7.42 -5.11 5.66
C LEU A 25 6.31 -5.71 6.53
N GLN A 26 6.57 -5.87 7.83
CA GLN A 26 5.57 -6.35 8.77
C GLN A 26 4.37 -5.40 8.91
N THR A 27 4.58 -4.07 8.92
CA THR A 27 3.47 -3.10 8.94
C THR A 27 2.52 -3.24 7.73
N TYR A 28 3.05 -3.59 6.55
CA TYR A 28 2.22 -3.88 5.38
C TYR A 28 1.41 -5.17 5.56
N ARG A 29 2.01 -6.22 6.13
CA ARG A 29 1.29 -7.48 6.41
C ARG A 29 0.19 -7.26 7.43
N GLU A 30 0.41 -6.44 8.45
CA GLU A 30 -0.64 -6.10 9.41
C GLU A 30 -1.80 -5.34 8.73
N MET A 31 -1.46 -4.29 7.98
CA MET A 31 -2.42 -3.44 7.29
C MET A 31 -3.23 -4.19 6.21
N ALA A 32 -2.57 -4.96 5.35
CA ALA A 32 -3.16 -5.55 4.15
C ALA A 32 -3.30 -7.08 4.19
N GLY A 33 -2.74 -7.77 5.20
CA GLY A 33 -2.65 -9.23 5.24
C GLY A 33 -1.51 -9.81 4.41
N PHE A 34 -0.87 -9.01 3.56
CA PHE A 34 0.25 -9.40 2.69
C PHE A 34 1.10 -8.18 2.33
N VAL A 35 2.27 -8.40 1.72
CA VAL A 35 3.08 -7.32 1.13
C VAL A 35 2.66 -7.14 -0.34
N PRO A 36 2.11 -5.98 -0.75
CA PRO A 36 1.68 -5.80 -2.13
C PRO A 36 2.85 -5.93 -3.13
N PRO A 37 2.67 -6.55 -4.32
CA PRO A 37 3.78 -6.84 -5.22
C PRO A 37 4.62 -5.63 -5.63
N ARG A 38 3.99 -4.47 -5.86
CA ARG A 38 4.71 -3.22 -6.17
C ARG A 38 5.52 -2.69 -4.98
N ILE A 39 5.07 -2.93 -3.75
CA ILE A 39 5.80 -2.59 -2.54
C ILE A 39 6.97 -3.56 -2.38
N GLN A 40 6.75 -4.87 -2.50
CA GLN A 40 7.83 -5.87 -2.46
C GLN A 40 8.92 -5.54 -3.48
N ALA A 41 8.56 -5.25 -4.73
CA ALA A 41 9.51 -4.87 -5.77
C ALA A 41 10.31 -3.60 -5.42
N ARG A 42 9.68 -2.60 -4.77
CA ARG A 42 10.39 -1.39 -4.29
C ARG A 42 11.38 -1.75 -3.19
N PHE A 43 11.00 -2.59 -2.24
CA PHE A 43 11.86 -3.06 -1.16
C PHE A 43 13.04 -3.89 -1.72
N ASP A 44 12.80 -4.82 -2.64
CA ASP A 44 13.85 -5.64 -3.26
C ASP A 44 14.83 -4.80 -4.09
N SER A 45 14.33 -3.76 -4.77
CA SER A 45 15.13 -2.88 -5.61
C SER A 45 15.91 -1.87 -4.78
N LEU A 46 15.23 -1.05 -3.98
CA LEU A 46 15.86 0.00 -3.20
C LEU A 46 16.61 -0.55 -1.99
N GLY A 47 16.17 -1.65 -1.39
CA GLY A 47 16.90 -2.27 -0.29
C GLY A 47 18.32 -2.68 -0.69
N ARG A 48 18.51 -3.14 -1.94
CA ARG A 48 19.84 -3.49 -2.46
C ARG A 48 20.62 -2.31 -3.03
N THR A 49 19.94 -1.29 -3.57
CA THR A 49 20.63 -0.21 -4.32
C THR A 49 20.79 1.07 -3.52
N ASN A 50 19.86 1.36 -2.61
CA ASN A 50 19.87 2.53 -1.75
C ASN A 50 18.98 2.30 -0.50
N PRO A 51 19.44 1.47 0.47
CA PRO A 51 18.66 1.13 1.66
C PRO A 51 18.33 2.34 2.53
N GLU A 52 19.21 3.36 2.57
CA GLU A 52 18.96 4.59 3.32
C GLU A 52 17.74 5.36 2.76
N LEU A 53 17.64 5.51 1.44
CA LEU A 53 16.47 6.14 0.81
C LEU A 53 15.20 5.33 1.04
N LEU A 54 15.26 4.00 0.96
CA LEU A 54 14.11 3.13 1.26
C LEU A 54 13.60 3.39 2.68
N LEU A 55 14.49 3.33 3.67
CA LEU A 55 14.13 3.52 5.08
C LEU A 55 13.59 4.93 5.33
N ALA A 56 14.14 5.95 4.69
CA ALA A 56 13.61 7.32 4.77
C ALA A 56 12.17 7.41 4.21
N GLN A 57 11.90 6.78 3.06
CA GLN A 57 10.55 6.75 2.48
C GLN A 57 9.55 6.03 3.38
N GLU A 58 9.93 4.86 3.91
CA GLU A 58 9.05 4.08 4.79
C GLU A 58 8.82 4.76 6.13
N LYS A 59 9.83 5.44 6.69
CA LYS A 59 9.68 6.25 7.90
C LYS A 59 8.63 7.35 7.72
N VAL A 60 8.71 8.12 6.63
CA VAL A 60 7.71 9.15 6.33
C VAL A 60 6.34 8.52 6.17
N ARG A 61 6.22 7.45 5.38
CA ARG A 61 4.96 6.73 5.15
C ARG A 61 4.36 6.21 6.46
N ASN A 62 5.17 5.64 7.34
CA ASN A 62 4.73 5.09 8.61
C ASN A 62 4.23 6.19 9.55
N LEU A 63 5.01 7.27 9.72
CA LEU A 63 4.65 8.41 10.57
C LEU A 63 3.33 9.06 10.17
N VAL A 64 3.04 9.18 8.86
CA VAL A 64 1.81 9.84 8.39
C VAL A 64 0.60 8.90 8.39
N THR A 65 0.81 7.59 8.20
CA THR A 65 -0.28 6.60 8.09
C THR A 65 -0.72 6.08 9.47
N TYR A 66 0.20 5.98 10.43
CA TYR A 66 -0.10 5.54 11.79
C TYR A 66 -0.06 6.72 12.76
N THR A 67 -1.03 7.61 12.59
CA THR A 67 -1.28 8.72 13.52
C THR A 67 -2.09 8.25 14.73
N ASP A 68 -1.85 8.87 15.89
CA ASP A 68 -2.59 8.59 17.14
C ASP A 68 -3.95 9.33 17.20
N VAL A 69 -4.22 10.24 16.26
CA VAL A 69 -5.40 11.12 16.29
C VAL A 69 -6.60 10.55 15.54
N LEU A 70 -6.36 9.67 14.56
CA LEU A 70 -7.40 9.03 13.75
C LEU A 70 -7.25 7.51 13.84
N ASP A 71 -8.38 6.81 13.98
CA ASP A 71 -8.36 5.35 13.88
C ASP A 71 -7.97 4.88 12.48
N GLN A 72 -7.47 3.64 12.38
CA GLN A 72 -6.99 3.11 11.11
C GLN A 72 -8.11 2.98 10.07
N LYS A 73 -9.36 2.69 10.48
CA LYS A 73 -10.49 2.67 9.55
C LYS A 73 -10.63 4.02 8.83
N THR A 74 -10.59 5.10 9.58
CA THR A 74 -10.73 6.48 9.10
C THR A 74 -9.53 6.88 8.23
N VAL A 75 -8.30 6.59 8.67
CA VAL A 75 -7.11 6.87 7.86
C VAL A 75 -7.19 6.18 6.50
N GLN A 76 -7.51 4.88 6.48
CA GLN A 76 -7.54 4.12 5.23
C GLN A 76 -8.69 4.56 4.31
N LEU A 77 -9.87 4.94 4.84
CA LEU A 77 -10.96 5.50 4.04
C LEU A 77 -10.58 6.85 3.41
N ILE A 78 -9.85 7.71 4.12
CA ILE A 78 -9.34 8.98 3.58
C ILE A 78 -8.35 8.71 2.44
N LEU A 79 -7.36 7.83 2.66
CA LEU A 79 -6.38 7.47 1.64
C LEU A 79 -7.05 6.83 0.42
N PHE A 80 -8.02 5.95 0.64
CA PHE A 80 -8.83 5.35 -0.41
C PHE A 80 -9.51 6.41 -1.28
N ALA A 81 -10.24 7.36 -0.67
CA ALA A 81 -10.95 8.41 -1.40
C ALA A 81 -9.97 9.33 -2.17
N VAL A 82 -8.89 9.79 -1.54
CA VAL A 82 -7.89 10.67 -2.16
C VAL A 82 -7.24 10.00 -3.38
N LEU A 83 -6.89 8.72 -3.27
CA LEU A 83 -6.29 7.97 -4.37
C LEU A 83 -7.30 7.62 -5.45
N ALA A 84 -8.56 7.37 -5.09
CA ALA A 84 -9.64 7.12 -6.04
C ALA A 84 -9.89 8.34 -6.92
N VAL A 85 -9.93 9.56 -6.36
CA VAL A 85 -10.05 10.82 -7.14
C VAL A 85 -8.96 10.91 -8.23
N GLN A 86 -7.76 10.40 -7.93
CA GLN A 86 -6.62 10.41 -8.86
C GLN A 86 -6.54 9.17 -9.76
N LEU A 87 -7.53 8.27 -9.70
CA LEU A 87 -7.56 6.98 -10.40
C LEU A 87 -6.27 6.16 -10.20
N ARG A 88 -5.65 6.27 -9.02
CA ARG A 88 -4.46 5.49 -8.71
C ARG A 88 -4.86 4.08 -8.30
N ASP A 89 -4.19 3.08 -8.88
CA ASP A 89 -4.35 1.67 -8.49
C ASP A 89 -4.21 1.45 -6.98
N ALA A 90 -3.39 2.27 -6.30
CA ALA A 90 -3.21 2.23 -4.86
C ALA A 90 -4.51 2.46 -4.07
N ALA A 91 -5.55 3.07 -4.67
CA ALA A 91 -6.86 3.14 -4.03
C ALA A 91 -7.35 1.75 -3.59
N LYS A 92 -7.16 0.72 -4.43
CA LYS A 92 -7.61 -0.65 -4.13
C LYS A 92 -6.99 -1.19 -2.84
N ILE A 93 -5.69 -0.97 -2.61
CA ILE A 93 -5.03 -1.46 -1.39
C ILE A 93 -5.52 -0.71 -0.13
N HIS A 94 -5.83 0.57 -0.23
CA HIS A 94 -6.36 1.35 0.89
C HIS A 94 -7.85 1.05 1.16
N GLY A 95 -8.64 0.75 0.13
CA GLY A 95 -10.00 0.23 0.31
C GLY A 95 -9.98 -1.13 1.04
N HIS A 96 -9.09 -2.04 0.65
CA HIS A 96 -8.89 -3.32 1.34
C HIS A 96 -8.39 -3.14 2.78
N ALA A 97 -7.41 -2.27 3.01
CA ALA A 97 -6.94 -1.97 4.35
C ALA A 97 -8.05 -1.39 5.24
N ALA A 98 -8.93 -0.54 4.69
CA ALA A 98 -10.10 -0.04 5.40
C ALA A 98 -11.07 -1.18 5.78
N ARG A 99 -11.33 -2.12 4.86
CA ARG A 99 -12.15 -3.32 5.11
C ARG A 99 -11.59 -4.16 6.26
N ARG A 100 -10.28 -4.41 6.26
CA ARG A 100 -9.60 -5.11 7.37
C ARG A 100 -9.67 -4.36 8.70
N ALA A 101 -9.66 -3.02 8.65
CA ALA A 101 -9.88 -2.16 9.82
C ALA A 101 -11.37 -2.04 10.22
N GLY A 102 -12.27 -2.79 9.59
CA GLY A 102 -13.69 -2.88 9.96
C GLY A 102 -14.62 -1.96 9.17
N ALA A 103 -14.17 -1.33 8.08
CA ALA A 103 -15.06 -0.58 7.20
C ALA A 103 -16.05 -1.50 6.49
N SER A 104 -17.30 -1.09 6.33
CA SER A 104 -18.30 -1.81 5.53
C SER A 104 -18.18 -1.50 4.03
N TRP A 105 -18.81 -2.31 3.18
CA TRP A 105 -18.87 -2.03 1.74
C TRP A 105 -19.64 -0.74 1.44
N GLU A 106 -20.65 -0.42 2.25
CA GLU A 106 -21.40 0.83 2.18
C GLU A 106 -20.51 2.04 2.51
N GLU A 107 -19.62 1.92 3.50
CA GLU A 107 -18.64 2.97 3.82
C GLU A 107 -17.65 3.19 2.65
N LEU A 108 -17.21 2.13 1.98
CA LEU A 108 -16.37 2.24 0.78
C LEU A 108 -17.14 2.92 -0.37
N GLN A 109 -18.38 2.52 -0.63
CA GLN A 109 -19.20 3.14 -1.67
C GLN A 109 -19.47 4.62 -1.35
N ALA A 110 -19.71 4.96 -0.09
CA ALA A 110 -19.88 6.35 0.33
C ALA A 110 -18.61 7.19 0.08
N ALA A 111 -17.42 6.65 0.36
CA ALA A 111 -16.16 7.30 0.06
C ALA A 111 -15.96 7.55 -1.45
N ILE A 112 -16.34 6.58 -2.31
CA ILE A 112 -16.34 6.75 -3.77
C ILE A 112 -17.34 7.82 -4.22
N ASN A 113 -18.54 7.86 -3.62
CA ASN A 113 -19.54 8.89 -3.93
C ASN A 113 -19.03 10.29 -3.57
N LEU A 114 -18.22 10.43 -2.51
CA LEU A 114 -17.54 11.69 -2.20
C LEU A 114 -16.46 12.02 -3.23
N ALA A 115 -15.67 11.02 -3.67
CA ALA A 115 -14.65 11.20 -4.71
C ALA A 115 -15.24 11.67 -6.06
N TYR A 116 -16.47 11.27 -6.38
CA TYR A 116 -17.19 11.74 -7.58
C TYR A 116 -17.28 13.28 -7.65
N LEU A 117 -17.38 13.99 -6.53
CA LEU A 117 -17.46 15.45 -6.53
C LEU A 117 -16.25 16.12 -7.19
N PHE A 118 -15.08 15.47 -7.16
CA PHE A 118 -13.83 16.02 -7.70
C PHE A 118 -13.29 15.31 -8.94
N GLY A 119 -13.77 14.10 -9.24
CA GLY A 119 -13.40 13.37 -10.45
C GLY A 119 -14.54 13.11 -11.46
N GLY A 120 -15.77 13.51 -11.13
CA GLY A 120 -16.94 13.45 -12.00
C GLY A 120 -17.27 12.06 -12.53
N VAL A 121 -17.84 12.01 -13.74
CA VAL A 121 -18.28 10.77 -14.40
C VAL A 121 -17.14 9.75 -14.57
N SER A 122 -15.88 10.20 -14.63
CA SER A 122 -14.74 9.30 -14.66
C SER A 122 -14.69 8.40 -13.42
N ILE A 123 -14.89 8.97 -12.23
CA ILE A 123 -14.97 8.19 -10.99
C ILE A 123 -16.17 7.26 -10.99
N ALA A 124 -17.35 7.75 -11.42
CA ALA A 124 -18.53 6.91 -11.49
C ALA A 124 -18.32 5.67 -12.38
N ASN A 125 -17.63 5.83 -13.52
CA ASN A 125 -17.35 4.73 -14.44
C ASN A 125 -16.29 3.76 -13.93
N HIS A 126 -15.28 4.24 -13.18
CA HIS A 126 -14.22 3.39 -12.63
C HIS A 126 -14.58 2.77 -11.27
N ALA A 127 -15.60 3.30 -10.59
CA ALA A 127 -16.02 2.84 -9.26
C ALA A 127 -16.25 1.33 -9.17
N PRO A 128 -16.98 0.67 -10.10
CA PRO A 128 -17.15 -0.79 -10.05
C PRO A 128 -15.81 -1.54 -10.08
N SER A 129 -14.89 -1.15 -10.98
CA SER A 129 -13.58 -1.80 -11.10
C SER A 129 -12.66 -1.53 -9.89
N ILE A 130 -12.78 -0.35 -9.27
CA ILE A 130 -12.05 -0.06 -8.03
C ILE A 130 -12.53 -0.98 -6.90
N LEU A 131 -13.84 -1.12 -6.72
CA LEU A 131 -14.42 -1.96 -5.67
C LEU A 131 -14.21 -3.46 -5.93
N GLU A 132 -14.31 -3.91 -7.18
CA GLU A 132 -13.94 -5.27 -7.58
C GLU A 132 -12.47 -5.56 -7.23
N GLY A 133 -11.56 -4.63 -7.54
CA GLY A 133 -10.16 -4.74 -7.16
C GLY A 133 -9.93 -4.77 -5.64
N VAL A 134 -10.80 -4.16 -4.83
CA VAL A 134 -10.75 -4.32 -3.37
C VAL A 134 -11.14 -5.76 -2.98
N ALA A 135 -12.22 -6.29 -3.56
CA ALA A 135 -12.69 -7.66 -3.27
C ALA A 135 -11.65 -8.72 -3.67
N GLU A 136 -10.96 -8.53 -4.79
CA GLU A 136 -9.86 -9.39 -5.22
C GLU A 136 -8.70 -9.42 -4.21
N LEU A 137 -8.34 -8.26 -3.64
CA LEU A 137 -7.30 -8.17 -2.62
C LEU A 137 -7.76 -8.78 -1.28
N GLU A 138 -9.05 -8.65 -0.93
CA GLU A 138 -9.64 -9.30 0.24
C GLU A 138 -9.58 -10.82 0.12
N ALA A 139 -9.98 -11.37 -1.03
CA ALA A 139 -9.88 -12.80 -1.33
C ALA A 139 -8.42 -13.30 -1.28
N LYS A 140 -7.49 -12.52 -1.85
CA LYS A 140 -6.06 -12.83 -1.79
C LYS A 140 -5.53 -12.88 -0.35
N ALA A 141 -5.87 -11.88 0.47
CA ALA A 141 -5.43 -11.84 1.87
C ALA A 141 -5.94 -13.06 2.66
N ILE A 142 -7.21 -13.45 2.45
CA ILE A 142 -7.79 -14.64 3.07
C ILE A 142 -7.02 -15.91 2.67
N ALA A 143 -6.66 -16.04 1.39
CA ALA A 143 -5.90 -17.20 0.90
C ALA A 143 -4.49 -17.27 1.51
N GLU A 144 -3.79 -16.14 1.64
CA GLU A 144 -2.46 -16.09 2.26
C GLU A 144 -2.51 -16.38 3.76
N GLU A 145 -3.45 -15.78 4.50
CA GLU A 145 -3.63 -16.03 5.93
C GLU A 145 -4.06 -17.48 6.24
N GLY A 146 -4.85 -18.10 5.37
CA GLY A 146 -5.25 -19.50 5.47
C GLY A 146 -4.11 -20.49 5.18
N THR A 147 -3.06 -20.06 4.47
CA THR A 147 -1.88 -20.90 4.15
C THR A 147 -0.84 -20.90 5.28
N VAL A 148 -0.92 -19.94 6.20
CA VAL A 148 0.02 -19.78 7.34
C VAL A 148 -0.48 -20.50 8.60
N ARG A 149 -1.69 -21.08 8.59
CA ARG A 149 -2.26 -21.89 9.68
C ARG A 149 -2.07 -23.38 9.44
#